data_AF-A0A7J7NZC9-F1
#
_entry.id   AF-A0A7J7NZC9-F1
#
_cell.length_a   1.000
_cell.length_b   1.000
_cell.length_c   1.000
_cell.angle_alpha   90.00
_cell.angle_beta   90.00
_cell.angle_gamma   90.00
#
_symmetry.space_group_name_H-M   'P 1'
#
loop_
_entity.id
_entity.type
_entity.pdbx_description
1 polymer ?
#
loop_
_entity_poly.entity_id
_entity_poly.type
_entity_poly.pdbx_seq_one_letter_code
_entity_poly.pdbx_strand_id
1 'polypeptide(L)'
;MGKGLKASKHVAVEEQVAIFLLIIGHDNRFRQAQYETIRSLETIHNYFHCVLKYVLKLGNYLIKPATHDLFPETTNTSHAWANTYFKVCVSVADGTFIFVKVSPEEQIRYRTRKGDIMQNVLVACSFNMKITKVLAG
;
A
#
# COMPACT_ATOMS: atom_id res chain seq x y z
N MET A 1 -21.17 5.13 6.53
CA MET A 1 -19.78 5.60 6.78
C MET A 1 -19.35 5.16 8.16
N GLY A 2 -18.31 4.33 8.28
CA GLY A 2 -17.79 3.90 9.58
C GLY A 2 -17.04 5.04 10.28
N LYS A 3 -17.16 5.12 11.63
CA LYS A 3 -16.42 6.09 12.47
C LYS A 3 -14.93 6.08 12.09
N GLY A 4 -14.35 7.25 11.81
CA GLY A 4 -12.93 7.43 11.47
C GLY A 4 -11.99 7.33 12.68
N LEU A 5 -10.71 7.64 12.47
CA LEU A 5 -9.74 7.79 13.56
C LEU A 5 -10.25 8.81 14.59
N LYS A 6 -9.94 8.55 15.86
CA LYS A 6 -10.34 9.42 16.97
C LYS A 6 -9.11 9.79 17.79
N ALA A 7 -9.05 11.05 18.18
CA ALA A 7 -8.06 11.51 19.15
C ALA A 7 -8.30 10.82 20.50
N SER A 8 -7.21 10.60 21.23
CA SER A 8 -7.28 10.27 22.65
C SER A 8 -7.02 11.51 23.49
N LYS A 9 -7.07 11.36 24.82
CA LYS A 9 -6.68 12.42 25.76
C LYS A 9 -5.25 12.93 25.54
N HIS A 10 -4.36 12.10 25.00
CA HIS A 10 -2.92 12.36 24.97
C HIS A 10 -2.31 12.40 23.57
N VAL A 11 -3.01 11.90 22.54
CA VAL A 11 -2.50 11.78 21.17
C VAL A 11 -3.58 12.19 20.18
N ALA A 12 -3.30 13.26 19.44
CA ALA A 12 -4.17 13.80 18.38
C ALA A 12 -4.17 12.89 17.14
N VAL A 13 -5.19 12.99 16.28
CA VAL A 13 -5.30 12.12 15.09
C VAL A 13 -4.11 12.31 14.14
N GLU A 14 -3.67 13.55 13.99
CA GLU A 14 -2.53 13.96 13.18
C GLU A 14 -1.25 13.26 13.64
N GLU A 15 -1.05 13.21 14.96
CA GLU A 15 0.09 12.52 15.56
C GLU A 15 0.03 11.01 15.36
N GLN A 16 -1.17 10.39 15.44
CA GLN A 16 -1.34 8.96 15.14
C GLN A 16 -0.92 8.66 13.69
N VAL A 17 -1.35 9.50 12.75
CA VAL A 17 -1.00 9.37 11.34
C VAL A 17 0.49 9.65 11.12
N ALA A 18 1.07 10.64 11.79
CA ALA A 18 2.50 10.93 11.72
C ALA A 18 3.35 9.76 12.22
N ILE A 19 2.99 9.12 13.35
CA ILE A 19 3.65 7.90 13.83
C ILE A 19 3.62 6.81 12.76
N PHE A 20 2.46 6.58 12.14
CA PHE A 20 2.33 5.58 11.08
C PHE A 20 3.23 5.89 9.88
N LEU A 21 3.17 7.12 9.36
CA LEU A 21 3.96 7.57 8.21
C LEU A 21 5.47 7.55 8.50
N LEU A 22 5.88 7.93 9.70
CA LEU A 22 7.28 7.89 10.12
C LEU A 22 7.85 6.46 10.09
N ILE A 23 7.03 5.47 10.47
CA ILE A 23 7.41 4.06 10.43
C ILE A 23 7.48 3.57 8.99
N ILE A 24 6.41 3.73 8.20
CA ILE A 24 6.34 3.15 6.86
C ILE A 24 7.17 3.91 5.81
N GLY A 25 7.34 5.22 5.97
CA GLY A 25 8.02 6.07 5.00
C GLY A 25 9.53 5.89 5.00
N HIS A 26 10.09 5.40 6.10
CA HIS A 26 11.53 5.25 6.29
C HIS A 26 11.95 3.82 6.68
N ASP A 27 11.03 2.85 6.65
CA ASP A 27 11.24 1.49 7.18
C ASP A 27 11.80 1.51 8.63
N ASN A 28 11.30 2.45 9.42
CA ASN A 28 11.79 2.70 10.76
C ASN A 28 11.28 1.65 11.74
N ARG A 29 12.18 1.17 12.60
CA ARG A 29 11.77 0.36 13.75
C ARG A 29 10.98 1.22 14.74
N PHE A 30 10.08 0.61 15.50
CA PHE A 30 9.28 1.32 16.51
C PHE A 30 10.14 2.06 17.54
N ARG A 31 11.36 1.56 17.81
CA ARG A 31 12.33 2.22 18.69
C ARG A 31 12.84 3.55 18.13
N GLN A 32 13.03 3.67 16.81
CA GLN A 32 13.38 4.94 16.18
C GLN A 32 12.19 5.91 16.28
N ALA A 33 10.97 5.43 15.97
CA ALA A 33 9.76 6.25 16.11
C ALA A 33 9.53 6.75 17.54
N GLN A 34 9.93 5.98 18.56
CA GLN A 34 9.90 6.41 19.96
C GLN A 34 10.80 7.61 20.24
N TYR A 35 12.00 7.63 19.67
CA TYR A 35 12.92 8.75 19.84
C TYR A 35 12.36 10.04 19.21
N GLU A 36 11.81 9.94 18.00
CA GLU A 36 11.27 11.08 17.26
C GLU A 36 9.97 11.64 17.87
N THR A 37 9.08 10.75 18.35
CA THR A 37 7.75 11.15 18.84
C THR A 37 7.67 11.33 20.35
N ILE A 38 8.70 10.90 21.08
CA ILE A 38 8.75 10.94 22.56
C ILE A 38 7.54 10.20 23.16
N ARG A 39 7.12 9.10 22.52
CA ARG A 39 6.01 8.24 22.97
C ARG A 39 6.50 6.87 23.42
N SER A 40 5.73 6.21 24.28
CA SER A 40 6.04 4.82 24.66
C SER A 40 5.92 3.89 23.46
N LEU A 41 6.67 2.79 23.46
CA LEU A 41 6.57 1.76 22.41
C LEU A 41 5.15 1.17 22.32
N GLU A 42 4.47 1.04 23.46
CA GLU A 42 3.07 0.61 23.51
C GLU A 42 2.16 1.60 22.76
N THR A 43 2.34 2.90 23.01
CA THR A 43 1.59 3.97 22.34
C THR A 43 1.80 3.90 20.82
N ILE A 44 3.05 3.75 20.40
CA ILE A 44 3.42 3.64 18.99
C ILE A 44 2.81 2.40 18.34
N HIS A 45 2.96 1.24 18.98
CA HIS A 45 2.38 -0.01 18.50
C HIS A 45 0.86 0.12 18.31
N ASN A 46 0.17 0.66 19.33
CA ASN A 46 -1.28 0.81 19.31
C ASN A 46 -1.74 1.73 18.17
N TYR A 47 -1.12 2.90 18.02
CA TYR A 47 -1.53 3.85 16.97
C TYR A 47 -1.09 3.44 15.58
N PHE A 48 0.07 2.79 15.43
CA PHE A 48 0.47 2.18 14.16
C PHE A 48 -0.59 1.19 13.66
N HIS A 49 -1.00 0.24 14.52
CA HIS A 49 -2.01 -0.75 14.14
C HIS A 49 -3.41 -0.15 13.98
N CYS A 50 -3.75 0.88 14.77
CA CYS A 50 -5.01 1.60 14.61
C CYS A 50 -5.09 2.26 13.21
N VAL A 51 -4.08 3.06 12.83
CA VAL A 51 -4.03 3.72 11.52
C VAL A 51 -3.97 2.70 10.40
N LEU A 52 -3.15 1.65 10.52
CA LEU A 52 -3.07 0.57 9.53
C LEU A 52 -4.46 -0.02 9.23
N LYS A 53 -5.27 -0.30 10.26
CA LYS A 53 -6.63 -0.84 10.08
C LYS A 53 -7.53 0.11 9.30
N TYR A 54 -7.40 1.43 9.49
CA TYR A 54 -8.17 2.42 8.72
C TYR A 54 -7.66 2.56 7.29
N VAL A 55 -6.34 2.54 7.08
CA VAL A 55 -5.74 2.55 5.74
C VAL A 55 -6.17 1.33 4.94
N LEU A 56 -6.17 0.13 5.53
CA LEU A 56 -6.65 -1.09 4.86
C LEU A 56 -8.13 -0.99 4.46
N LYS A 57 -8.98 -0.42 5.32
CA LYS A 57 -10.39 -0.16 4.98
C LYS A 57 -10.52 0.87 3.85
N LEU A 58 -9.65 1.87 3.82
CA LEU A 58 -9.61 2.91 2.80
C LEU A 58 -9.11 2.36 1.46
N GLY A 59 -8.25 1.34 1.47
CA GLY A 59 -7.74 0.65 0.28
C GLY A 59 -8.86 0.23 -0.68
N ASN A 60 -9.97 -0.29 -0.17
CA ASN A 60 -11.14 -0.66 -0.99
C ASN A 60 -11.82 0.53 -1.70
N TYR A 61 -11.62 1.75 -1.21
CA TYR A 61 -12.14 2.97 -1.82
C TYR A 61 -11.12 3.66 -2.73
N LEU A 62 -9.82 3.52 -2.44
CA LEU A 62 -8.73 4.14 -3.20
C LEU A 62 -8.34 3.30 -4.42
N ILE A 63 -8.24 1.99 -4.23
CA ILE A 63 -7.91 1.03 -5.29
C ILE A 63 -9.23 0.67 -5.94
N LYS A 64 -9.58 1.42 -6.99
CA LYS A 64 -10.74 1.14 -7.83
C LYS A 64 -10.26 0.74 -9.23
N PRO A 65 -10.99 -0.17 -9.90
CA PRO A 65 -10.83 -0.33 -11.34
C PRO A 65 -10.94 1.04 -11.99
N ALA A 66 -10.03 1.38 -12.90
CA ALA A 66 -10.14 2.64 -13.61
C ALA A 66 -11.45 2.64 -14.39
N THR A 67 -12.32 3.59 -14.06
CA THR A 67 -13.52 3.89 -14.82
C THR A 67 -13.10 4.39 -16.20
N HIS A 68 -13.69 3.83 -17.25
CA HIS A 68 -13.43 4.21 -18.64
C HIS A 68 -13.73 5.69 -18.95
N ASP A 69 -14.34 6.42 -18.03
CA ASP A 69 -14.92 7.75 -18.24
C ASP A 69 -13.91 8.92 -18.20
N LEU A 70 -12.61 8.67 -18.09
CA LEU A 70 -11.59 9.72 -17.99
C LEU A 70 -10.57 9.75 -19.14
N PHE A 71 -10.82 9.07 -20.25
CA PHE A 71 -9.93 9.14 -21.41
C PHE A 71 -10.38 10.24 -22.37
N PRO A 72 -9.63 11.35 -22.53
CA PRO A 72 -9.58 12.01 -23.83
C PRO A 72 -8.91 11.03 -24.80
N GLU A 73 -9.47 10.96 -25.99
CA GLU A 73 -9.25 9.97 -27.05
C GLU A 73 -7.83 9.96 -27.68
N THR A 74 -6.80 10.38 -26.95
CA THR A 74 -5.49 10.72 -27.53
C THR A 74 -4.35 9.97 -26.86
N THR A 75 -4.28 8.66 -27.09
CA THR A 75 -2.98 8.04 -27.32
C THR A 75 -2.90 7.71 -28.80
N ASN A 76 -2.26 8.61 -29.55
CA ASN A 76 -1.77 8.37 -30.92
C ASN A 76 -0.65 7.31 -30.89
N THR A 77 -0.95 6.13 -30.35
CA THR A 77 -0.10 4.96 -30.46
C THR A 77 -0.40 4.33 -31.81
N SER A 78 0.56 4.42 -32.73
CA SER A 78 0.54 3.87 -34.09
C SER A 78 0.30 2.34 -34.17
N HIS A 79 0.21 1.67 -33.02
CA HIS A 79 0.01 0.24 -32.90
C HIS A 79 -1.38 -0.06 -32.31
N ALA A 80 -2.32 -0.41 -33.17
CA ALA A 80 -3.71 -0.76 -32.81
C ALA A 80 -3.82 -1.85 -31.73
N TRP A 81 -2.84 -2.77 -31.63
CA TRP A 81 -2.83 -3.82 -30.61
C TRP A 81 -2.62 -3.28 -29.19
N ALA A 82 -1.83 -2.22 -29.01
CA ALA A 82 -1.58 -1.62 -27.70
C ALA A 82 -2.86 -1.00 -27.12
N ASN A 83 -3.69 -0.41 -27.97
CA ASN A 83 -4.99 0.14 -27.58
C ASN A 83 -6.02 -0.94 -27.21
N THR A 84 -5.81 -2.21 -27.59
CA THR A 84 -6.71 -3.31 -27.19
C THR A 84 -6.38 -3.86 -25.80
N TYR A 85 -5.09 -3.95 -25.46
CA TYR A 85 -4.63 -4.57 -24.20
C TYR A 85 -4.29 -3.57 -23.08
N PHE A 86 -3.87 -2.34 -23.42
CA PHE A 86 -3.35 -1.36 -22.47
C PHE A 86 -4.20 -0.08 -22.38
N LYS A 87 -5.47 -0.16 -22.77
CA LYS A 87 -6.43 0.97 -22.75
C LYS A 87 -6.57 1.69 -21.41
N VAL A 88 -6.13 1.07 -20.32
CA VAL A 88 -6.36 1.52 -18.94
C VAL A 88 -5.07 1.68 -18.12
N CYS A 89 -3.91 1.26 -18.66
CA CYS A 89 -2.69 1.09 -17.87
C CYS A 89 -1.48 1.72 -18.57
N VAL A 90 -0.80 2.66 -17.90
CA VAL A 90 0.44 3.28 -18.40
C VAL A 90 1.64 2.39 -18.17
N SER A 91 1.66 1.74 -17.02
CA SER A 91 2.78 0.94 -16.58
C SER A 91 2.28 -0.22 -15.75
N VAL A 92 2.84 -1.38 -16.05
CA VAL A 92 2.73 -2.57 -15.23
C VAL A 92 4.07 -2.70 -14.53
N ALA A 93 4.07 -2.53 -13.20
CA ALA A 93 5.24 -2.84 -12.40
C ALA A 93 5.20 -4.36 -12.14
N ASP A 94 5.90 -5.11 -13.00
CA ASP A 94 6.15 -6.54 -12.82
C ASP A 94 7.46 -6.74 -12.04
N GLY A 95 7.48 -7.66 -11.09
CA GLY A 95 8.68 -8.00 -10.32
C GLY A 95 8.86 -7.26 -8.98
N THR A 96 7.80 -6.63 -8.43
CA THR A 96 7.91 -6.04 -7.09
C THR A 96 7.73 -7.12 -6.03
N PHE A 97 8.80 -7.45 -5.28
CA PHE A 97 8.69 -8.33 -4.12
C PHE A 97 8.20 -7.55 -2.90
N ILE A 98 7.06 -7.95 -2.34
CA ILE A 98 6.56 -7.44 -1.07
C ILE A 98 6.75 -8.48 0.03
N PHE A 99 7.10 -8.05 1.24
CA PHE A 99 7.15 -8.95 2.39
C PHE A 99 5.75 -9.45 2.74
N VAL A 100 5.63 -10.75 3.01
CA VAL A 100 4.36 -11.37 3.37
C VAL A 100 4.45 -11.98 4.76
N LYS A 101 3.40 -11.78 5.56
CA LYS A 101 3.27 -12.39 6.88
C LYS A 101 2.26 -13.54 6.79
N VAL A 102 2.77 -14.76 6.75
CA VAL A 102 1.98 -16.01 6.69
C VAL A 102 2.36 -16.94 7.85
N SER A 103 1.55 -17.99 8.09
CA SER A 103 1.85 -18.98 9.13
C SER A 103 3.15 -19.74 8.81
N PRO A 104 3.86 -20.30 9.81
CA PRO A 104 5.13 -21.00 9.60
C PRO A 104 5.05 -22.13 8.55
N GLU A 105 3.92 -22.83 8.50
CA GLU A 105 3.64 -23.90 7.55
C GLU A 105 3.57 -23.40 6.10
N GLU A 106 3.07 -22.17 5.90
CA GLU A 106 2.90 -21.57 4.59
C GLU A 106 4.15 -20.82 4.09
N GLN A 107 5.06 -20.45 4.99
CA GLN A 107 6.28 -19.69 4.66
C GLN A 107 7.13 -20.34 3.58
N ILE A 108 7.12 -21.67 3.48
CA ILE A 108 7.88 -22.43 2.47
C ILE A 108 7.50 -21.96 1.05
N ARG A 109 6.22 -21.64 0.81
CA ARG A 109 5.72 -21.23 -0.52
C ARG A 109 6.16 -19.82 -0.92
N TYR A 110 6.49 -18.98 0.05
CA TYR A 110 6.85 -17.57 -0.16
C TYR A 110 8.33 -17.31 0.12
N ARG A 111 9.13 -18.36 0.34
CA ARG A 111 10.55 -18.22 0.63
C ARG A 111 11.32 -17.92 -0.64
N THR A 112 12.02 -16.79 -0.66
CA THR A 112 12.92 -16.40 -1.75
C THR A 112 14.25 -17.14 -1.66
N ARG A 113 15.08 -17.04 -2.71
CA ARG A 113 16.45 -17.58 -2.73
C ARG A 113 17.32 -17.05 -1.58
N LYS A 114 17.05 -15.83 -1.08
CA LYS A 114 17.80 -15.22 0.03
C LYS A 114 17.26 -15.60 1.41
N GLY A 115 16.18 -16.39 1.47
CA GLY A 115 15.54 -16.84 2.71
C GLY A 115 14.43 -15.91 3.21
N ASP A 116 14.26 -14.73 2.62
CA ASP A 116 13.18 -13.80 2.96
C ASP A 116 11.80 -14.37 2.57
N ILE A 117 10.77 -14.01 3.32
CA ILE A 117 9.38 -14.40 3.06
C ILE A 117 8.70 -13.27 2.27
N MET A 118 8.62 -13.42 0.95
CA MET A 118 8.13 -12.38 0.03
C MET A 118 7.29 -12.99 -1.09
N GLN A 119 6.41 -12.17 -1.68
CA GLN A 119 5.63 -12.52 -2.86
C GLN A 119 5.86 -11.47 -3.95
N ASN A 120 6.04 -11.94 -5.19
CA ASN A 120 6.03 -11.05 -6.34
C ASN A 120 4.60 -10.55 -6.55
N VAL A 121 4.44 -9.24 -6.71
CA VAL A 121 3.17 -8.64 -7.09
C VAL A 121 3.30 -7.87 -8.39
N LEU A 122 2.29 -8.04 -9.23
CA LEU A 122 2.06 -7.25 -10.42
C LEU A 122 1.12 -6.09 -10.08
N VAL A 123 1.59 -4.87 -10.25
CA VAL A 123 0.78 -3.66 -9.98
C VAL A 123 0.50 -2.94 -11.29
N ALA A 124 -0.79 -2.72 -11.58
CA ALA A 124 -1.25 -1.97 -12.73
C ALA A 124 -1.69 -0.55 -12.32
N CYS A 125 -1.16 0.46 -12.99
CA CYS A 125 -1.43 1.87 -12.71
C CYS A 125 -2.05 2.61 -13.90
N SER A 126 -3.04 3.45 -13.64
CA SER A 126 -3.65 4.37 -14.62
C SER A 126 -2.72 5.54 -14.99
N PHE A 127 -3.08 6.31 -16.02
CA PHE A 127 -2.35 7.51 -16.44
C PHE A 127 -2.21 8.58 -15.36
N ASN A 128 -3.16 8.63 -14.42
CA ASN A 128 -3.10 9.53 -13.28
C ASN A 128 -2.30 8.94 -12.10
N MET A 129 -1.44 7.95 -12.35
CA MET A 129 -0.61 7.24 -11.37
C MET A 129 -1.40 6.57 -10.22
N LYS A 130 -2.71 6.36 -10.41
CA LYS A 130 -3.54 5.62 -9.44
C LYS A 130 -3.41 4.13 -9.70
N ILE A 131 -3.15 3.36 -8.63
CA ILE A 131 -3.18 1.89 -8.66
C ILE A 131 -4.61 1.44 -8.96
N THR A 132 -4.77 0.60 -9.98
CA THR A 132 -6.06 0.09 -10.45
C THR A 132 -6.25 -1.39 -10.17
N LYS A 133 -5.15 -2.15 -10.15
CA LYS A 133 -5.15 -3.58 -9.89
C LYS A 133 -3.82 -4.03 -9.27
N VAL A 134 -3.90 -4.97 -8.35
CA VAL A 134 -2.74 -5.67 -7.78
C VAL A 134 -3.01 -7.17 -7.92
N LEU A 135 -2.08 -7.91 -8.48
CA LEU A 135 -2.14 -9.36 -8.63
C LEU A 135 -0.93 -9.98 -7.93
N ALA A 136 -1.18 -11.04 -7.18
CA ALA A 136 -0.15 -11.82 -6.54
C ALA A 136 0.35 -12.89 -7.52
N GLY A 137 1.67 -13.00 -7.66
CA GLY A 137 2.35 -14.03 -8.44
C GLY A 137 2.76 -15.25 -7.63
#